data_AF-A0A317Y7U6-F1
#
_entry.id   AF-A0A317Y7U6-F1
#
_cell.length_a   1.000
_cell.length_b   1.000
_cell.length_c   1.000
_cell.angle_alpha   90.00
_cell.angle_beta   90.00
_cell.angle_gamma   90.00
#
_symmetry.space_group_name_H-M   'P 1'
#
loop_
_entity.id
_entity.type
_entity.pdbx_description
1 polymer ?
#
loop_
_entity_poly.entity_id
_entity_poly.type
_entity_poly.pdbx_seq_one_letter_code
_entity_poly.pdbx_strand_id
1 'polypeptide(L)'
;MDYSTQLLSDLLTTHIGHNLYESAKRLRLPELPAFALEHLPNRNSLIYGDLYGISKEASTIYRATLRYEGFSEIMAILAKIGFFDAANHPLLEDTNRPTHKGFLDELLNNISTTNTNFDIKASGGYDDELIARLLKLGHCKDTKIVVKTVKTIKFLGLHEETQIPTGCLSPFDVICQRMEQRMVFGHNEQEG
;
A
#
# COMPACT_ATOMS: atom_id res chain seq x y z
N MET A 1 -8.98 -31.57 4.30
CA MET A 1 -7.72 -30.86 4.57
C MET A 1 -8.10 -29.55 5.21
N ASP A 2 -7.59 -29.31 6.40
CA ASP A 2 -7.94 -28.13 7.20
C ASP A 2 -7.28 -26.88 6.60
N TYR A 3 -7.96 -25.73 6.62
CA TYR A 3 -7.45 -24.47 6.05
C TYR A 3 -6.11 -24.06 6.68
N SER A 4 -5.90 -24.47 7.93
CA SER A 4 -4.64 -24.36 8.67
C SER A 4 -3.47 -25.01 7.92
N THR A 5 -3.68 -26.15 7.28
CA THR A 5 -2.64 -26.97 6.64
C THR A 5 -2.18 -26.44 5.28
N GLN A 6 -3.01 -25.64 4.58
CA GLN A 6 -2.64 -25.01 3.31
C GLN A 6 -1.80 -23.73 3.52
N LEU A 7 -1.96 -23.05 4.67
CA LEU A 7 -1.11 -21.93 5.08
C LEU A 7 0.32 -22.38 5.43
N LEU A 8 0.48 -23.65 5.80
CA LEU A 8 1.68 -24.23 6.42
C LEU A 8 2.83 -24.55 5.44
N SER A 9 2.62 -24.63 4.12
CA SER A 9 3.69 -25.04 3.19
C SER A 9 4.58 -23.89 2.67
N ASP A 10 4.11 -22.64 2.71
CA ASP A 10 4.72 -21.55 1.92
C ASP A 10 5.62 -20.59 2.72
N LEU A 11 5.75 -20.79 4.03
CA LEU A 11 6.31 -19.79 4.96
C LEU A 11 7.59 -20.23 5.68
N LEU A 12 8.17 -21.37 5.31
CA LEU A 12 9.49 -21.78 5.78
C LEU A 12 10.55 -20.84 5.19
N THR A 13 11.06 -19.93 6.02
CA THR A 13 12.24 -19.08 5.74
C THR A 13 12.11 -18.12 4.54
N THR A 14 10.91 -17.59 4.27
CA THR A 14 10.73 -16.63 3.18
C THR A 14 11.25 -15.25 3.58
N HIS A 15 12.38 -14.82 2.99
CA HIS A 15 12.82 -13.43 3.04
C HIS A 15 11.96 -12.59 2.09
N ILE A 16 11.00 -11.87 2.65
CA ILE A 16 9.99 -11.13 1.87
C ILE A 16 10.52 -9.77 1.38
N GLY A 17 11.44 -9.15 2.14
CA GLY A 17 12.17 -7.95 1.72
C GLY A 17 11.28 -6.84 1.14
N HIS A 18 11.58 -6.41 -0.08
CA HIS A 18 10.88 -5.35 -0.80
C HIS A 18 9.46 -5.72 -1.27
N ASN A 19 9.08 -7.00 -1.21
CA ASN A 19 7.79 -7.51 -1.71
C ASN A 19 6.78 -7.73 -0.58
N LEU A 20 6.89 -6.99 0.54
CA LEU A 20 6.06 -7.18 1.72
C LEU A 20 4.56 -7.15 1.41
N TYR A 21 4.10 -6.12 0.71
CA TYR A 21 2.68 -6.00 0.37
C TYR A 21 2.20 -7.08 -0.60
N GLU A 22 3.07 -7.59 -1.48
CA GLU A 22 2.74 -8.67 -2.42
C GLU A 22 2.65 -10.03 -1.72
N SER A 23 3.21 -10.16 -0.52
CA SER A 23 3.14 -11.38 0.30
C SER A 23 1.82 -11.52 1.07
N ALA A 24 0.95 -10.52 1.03
CA ALA A 24 -0.33 -10.54 1.73
C ALA A 24 -1.18 -11.72 1.25
N LYS A 25 -1.74 -12.48 2.20
CA LYS A 25 -2.67 -13.57 1.88
C LYS A 25 -4.02 -13.31 2.54
N ARG A 26 -5.09 -13.64 1.82
CA ARG A 26 -6.46 -13.58 2.35
C ARG A 26 -6.59 -14.53 3.53
N LEU A 27 -7.21 -14.05 4.59
CA LEU A 27 -7.56 -14.83 5.77
C LEU A 27 -9.08 -14.81 5.91
N ARG A 28 -9.66 -16.01 6.03
CA ARG A 28 -11.06 -16.20 6.38
C ARG A 28 -11.12 -17.08 7.61
N LEU A 29 -11.66 -16.52 8.68
CA LEU A 29 -11.85 -17.20 9.94
C LEU A 29 -13.25 -17.82 9.94
N PRO A 30 -13.39 -19.15 10.03
CA PRO A 30 -14.70 -19.82 10.01
C PRO A 30 -15.66 -19.31 11.09
N GLU A 31 -15.12 -18.94 12.26
CA GLU A 31 -15.86 -18.43 13.41
C GLU A 31 -16.25 -16.95 13.25
N LEU A 32 -15.56 -16.24 12.36
CA LEU A 32 -15.73 -14.81 12.09
C LEU A 32 -15.88 -14.55 10.58
N PRO A 33 -16.87 -15.18 9.91
CA PRO A 33 -16.96 -15.22 8.45
C PRO A 33 -17.27 -13.85 7.82
N ALA A 34 -17.80 -12.92 8.62
CA ALA A 34 -18.10 -11.56 8.18
C ALA A 34 -16.83 -10.70 7.97
N PHE A 35 -15.70 -11.08 8.59
CA PHE A 35 -14.48 -10.30 8.49
C PHE A 35 -13.67 -10.70 7.24
N ALA A 36 -13.61 -9.77 6.28
CA ALA A 36 -12.77 -9.90 5.11
C ALA A 36 -11.34 -9.45 5.45
N LEU A 37 -10.52 -10.37 5.96
CA LEU A 37 -9.17 -10.08 6.41
C LEU A 37 -8.09 -10.53 5.41
N GLU A 38 -6.92 -9.93 5.55
CA GLU A 38 -5.66 -10.34 4.98
C GLU A 38 -4.57 -10.29 6.07
N HIS A 39 -3.49 -11.07 5.89
CA HIS A 39 -2.38 -11.09 6.83
C HIS A 39 -1.04 -10.78 6.14
N LEU A 40 -0.20 -10.02 6.83
CA LEU A 40 1.17 -9.69 6.44
C LEU A 40 2.16 -10.29 7.45
N PRO A 41 3.18 -11.05 7.02
CA PRO A 41 4.22 -11.53 7.92
C PRO A 41 4.92 -10.37 8.64
N ASN A 42 5.14 -10.51 9.94
CA ASN A 42 5.63 -9.42 10.78
C ASN A 42 7.07 -9.64 11.26
N ARG A 43 8.02 -9.04 10.53
CA ARG A 43 9.47 -9.07 10.83
C ARG A 43 9.97 -10.52 10.98
N ASN A 44 10.85 -10.77 11.94
CA ASN A 44 11.39 -12.10 12.23
C ASN A 44 10.51 -12.82 13.26
N SER A 45 9.91 -13.95 12.86
CA SER A 45 9.12 -14.80 13.75
C SER A 45 9.95 -15.90 14.43
N LEU A 46 11.14 -16.24 13.92
CA LEU A 46 11.95 -17.36 14.42
C LEU A 46 12.44 -17.13 15.86
N ILE A 47 12.60 -15.85 16.25
CA ILE A 47 13.01 -15.48 17.62
C ILE A 47 12.04 -16.00 18.70
N TYR A 48 10.77 -16.22 18.35
CA TYR A 48 9.75 -16.65 19.30
C TYR A 48 9.89 -18.12 19.70
N GLY A 49 10.61 -18.93 18.91
CA GLY A 49 10.86 -20.32 19.26
C GLY A 49 11.64 -20.44 20.54
N ASP A 50 12.77 -19.74 20.62
CA ASP A 50 13.60 -19.75 21.83
C ASP A 50 12.98 -18.90 22.94
N LEU A 51 12.39 -17.76 22.61
CA LEU A 51 11.77 -16.87 23.60
C LEU A 51 10.63 -17.55 24.38
N TYR A 52 9.84 -18.40 23.72
CA TYR A 52 8.73 -19.12 24.36
C TYR A 52 9.08 -20.56 24.72
N GLY A 53 10.32 -21.01 24.47
CA GLY A 53 10.76 -22.37 24.77
C GLY A 53 10.11 -23.45 23.89
N ILE A 54 9.53 -23.07 22.75
CA ILE A 54 8.78 -23.95 21.84
C ILE A 54 9.60 -24.39 20.62
N SER A 55 10.86 -24.00 20.49
CA SER A 55 11.68 -24.27 19.29
C SER A 55 11.89 -25.76 18.97
N LYS A 56 11.75 -26.65 19.96
CA LYS A 56 11.91 -28.11 19.79
C LYS A 56 10.63 -28.84 19.44
N GLU A 57 9.47 -28.23 19.69
CA GLU A 57 8.15 -28.87 19.53
C GLU A 57 7.32 -28.23 18.41
N ALA A 58 7.46 -26.91 18.22
CA ALA A 58 6.73 -26.18 17.20
C ALA A 58 7.36 -26.42 15.83
N SER A 59 6.62 -27.07 14.93
CA SER A 59 6.99 -27.20 13.52
C SER A 59 6.81 -25.88 12.75
N THR A 60 6.08 -24.91 13.29
CA THR A 60 5.80 -23.63 12.66
C THR A 60 5.69 -22.51 13.70
N ILE A 61 6.32 -21.39 13.40
CA ILE A 61 6.26 -20.18 14.22
C ILE A 61 6.00 -18.99 13.29
N TYR A 62 4.83 -18.37 13.44
CA TYR A 62 4.38 -17.33 12.54
C TYR A 62 3.71 -16.19 13.31
N ARG A 63 4.22 -14.98 13.11
CA ARG A 63 3.61 -13.73 13.60
C ARG A 63 3.24 -12.87 12.41
N ALA A 64 2.01 -12.38 12.40
CA ALA A 64 1.49 -11.54 11.33
C ALA A 64 0.78 -10.30 11.86
N THR A 65 0.55 -9.35 10.96
CA THR A 65 -0.34 -8.21 11.12
C THR A 65 -1.59 -8.46 10.29
N LEU A 66 -2.76 -8.29 10.90
CA LEU A 66 -4.04 -8.37 10.21
C LEU A 66 -4.44 -6.99 9.66
N ARG A 67 -5.02 -7.00 8.46
CA ARG A 67 -5.62 -5.84 7.80
C ARG A 67 -6.92 -6.27 7.13
N TYR A 68 -7.79 -5.31 6.84
CA TYR A 68 -8.93 -5.55 5.97
C TYR A 68 -8.46 -5.73 4.52
N GLU A 69 -9.13 -6.62 3.82
CA GLU A 69 -8.77 -7.00 2.46
C GLU A 69 -8.72 -5.80 1.50
N GLY A 70 -7.65 -5.75 0.70
CA GLY A 70 -7.40 -4.71 -0.29
C GLY A 70 -6.46 -3.61 0.22
N PHE A 71 -6.12 -3.60 1.51
CA PHE A 71 -5.13 -2.69 2.07
C PHE A 71 -3.77 -2.88 1.38
N SER A 72 -3.23 -4.09 1.37
CA SER A 72 -1.87 -4.35 0.88
C SER A 72 -1.72 -4.05 -0.60
N GLU A 73 -2.73 -4.37 -1.41
CA GLU A 73 -2.73 -4.10 -2.86
C GLU A 73 -2.66 -2.59 -3.15
N ILE A 74 -3.44 -1.78 -2.42
CA ILE A 74 -3.44 -0.32 -2.55
C ILE A 74 -2.09 0.25 -2.09
N MET A 75 -1.59 -0.21 -0.93
CA MET A 75 -0.31 0.26 -0.39
C MET A 75 0.87 -0.13 -1.30
N ALA A 76 0.83 -1.30 -1.95
CA ALA A 76 1.83 -1.70 -2.93
C ALA A 76 1.89 -0.73 -4.12
N ILE A 77 0.74 -0.27 -4.61
CA ILE A 77 0.67 0.70 -5.70
C ILE A 77 1.18 2.06 -5.23
N LEU A 78 0.76 2.55 -4.06
CA LEU A 78 1.26 3.82 -3.49
C LEU A 78 2.78 3.80 -3.27
N ALA A 79 3.33 2.67 -2.80
CA ALA A 79 4.76 2.46 -2.68
C ALA A 79 5.46 2.59 -4.04
N LYS A 80 4.88 1.99 -5.09
CA LYS A 80 5.42 2.04 -6.46
C LYS A 80 5.33 3.42 -7.10
N ILE A 81 4.31 4.21 -6.76
CA ILE A 81 4.23 5.64 -7.12
C ILE A 81 5.39 6.43 -6.46
N GLY A 82 6.00 5.91 -5.39
CA GLY A 82 7.11 6.56 -4.69
C GLY A 82 6.69 7.35 -3.47
N PHE A 83 5.43 7.26 -3.04
CA PHE A 83 4.94 7.97 -1.85
C PHE A 83 5.58 7.53 -0.53
N PHE A 84 6.25 6.37 -0.48
CA PHE A 84 6.92 5.89 0.74
C PHE A 84 8.43 6.13 0.74
N ASP A 85 8.94 6.95 -0.18
CA ASP A 85 10.30 7.46 -0.09
C ASP A 85 10.38 8.55 1.00
N ALA A 86 11.30 8.36 1.94
CA ALA A 86 11.54 9.27 3.05
C ALA A 86 12.69 10.26 2.77
N ALA A 87 13.35 10.16 1.61
CA ALA A 87 14.36 11.12 1.20
C ALA A 87 13.72 12.47 0.86
N ASN A 88 14.44 13.56 1.14
CA ASN A 88 14.03 14.89 0.74
C ASN A 88 13.84 14.95 -0.79
N HIS A 89 12.75 15.55 -1.24
CA HIS A 89 12.46 15.71 -2.66
C HIS A 89 12.76 17.15 -3.09
N PRO A 90 13.50 17.41 -4.19
CA PRO A 90 13.87 18.76 -4.62
C PRO A 90 12.68 19.73 -4.77
N LEU A 91 11.55 19.26 -5.30
CA LEU A 91 10.31 20.07 -5.40
C LEU A 91 9.70 20.48 -4.05
N LEU A 92 10.07 19.80 -2.96
CA LEU A 92 9.66 20.08 -1.60
C LEU A 92 10.75 20.84 -0.81
N GLU A 93 11.81 21.31 -1.45
CA GLU A 93 12.82 22.17 -0.82
C GLU A 93 12.58 23.66 -1.13
N ASP A 94 11.91 23.96 -2.25
CA ASP A 94 11.63 25.33 -2.68
C ASP A 94 10.56 26.03 -1.80
N THR A 95 10.64 27.36 -1.75
CA THR A 95 9.57 28.25 -1.31
C THR A 95 8.31 28.15 -2.16
N ASN A 96 8.45 27.90 -3.48
CA ASN A 96 7.31 27.73 -4.37
C ASN A 96 6.83 26.27 -4.37
N ARG A 97 5.99 25.93 -3.38
CA ARG A 97 5.52 24.55 -3.16
C ARG A 97 4.54 24.10 -4.25
N PRO A 98 4.68 22.85 -4.76
CA PRO A 98 3.71 22.30 -5.70
C PRO A 98 2.37 22.05 -5.01
N THR A 99 1.32 21.91 -5.83
CA THR A 99 0.04 21.37 -5.36
C THR A 99 0.17 19.86 -5.14
N HIS A 100 -0.72 19.26 -4.34
CA HIS A 100 -0.75 17.81 -4.16
C HIS A 100 -0.89 17.10 -5.51
N LYS A 101 -1.77 17.60 -6.37
CA LYS A 101 -1.93 17.10 -7.74
C LYS A 101 -0.65 17.23 -8.57
N GLY A 102 -0.02 18.40 -8.56
CA GLY A 102 1.22 18.62 -9.31
C GLY A 102 2.35 17.69 -8.86
N PHE A 103 2.43 17.42 -7.55
CA PHE A 103 3.39 16.48 -6.99
C PHE A 103 3.05 15.02 -7.32
N LEU A 104 1.77 14.63 -7.28
CA LEU A 104 1.33 13.31 -7.76
C LEU A 104 1.68 13.10 -9.24
N ASP A 105 1.42 14.10 -10.08
CA ASP A 105 1.75 14.05 -11.51
C ASP A 105 3.26 13.90 -11.76
N GLU A 106 4.08 14.63 -10.99
CA GLU A 106 5.54 14.47 -11.02
C GLU A 106 5.97 13.03 -10.69
N LEU A 107 5.47 12.48 -9.57
CA LEU A 107 5.80 11.12 -9.15
C LEU A 107 5.41 10.08 -10.22
N LEU A 108 4.23 10.22 -10.83
CA LEU A 108 3.76 9.34 -11.91
C LEU A 108 4.63 9.46 -13.19
N ASN A 109 5.11 10.66 -13.51
CA ASN A 109 5.95 10.90 -14.69
C ASN A 109 7.36 10.31 -14.52
N ASN A 110 7.95 10.41 -13.32
CA ASN A 110 9.29 9.89 -13.05
C ASN A 110 9.40 8.37 -13.24
N ILE A 111 8.29 7.64 -13.06
CA ILE A 111 8.26 6.18 -13.22
C ILE A 111 7.95 5.78 -14.68
N SER A 112 7.37 6.66 -15.49
CA SER A 112 6.91 6.37 -16.86
C SER A 112 8.04 6.23 -17.91
N THR A 113 9.31 6.21 -17.48
CA THR A 113 10.49 6.06 -18.36
C THR A 113 10.73 4.61 -18.82
N THR A 114 10.02 3.61 -18.29
CA THR A 114 10.05 2.24 -18.81
C THR A 114 9.05 2.07 -19.96
N ASN A 115 9.56 2.14 -21.20
CA ASN A 115 8.83 1.95 -22.47
C ASN A 115 7.83 0.79 -22.46
N THR A 116 6.56 1.06 -22.13
CA THR A 116 5.43 0.20 -22.48
C THR A 116 4.41 1.04 -23.25
N ASN A 117 4.39 0.83 -24.57
CA ASN A 117 3.42 1.44 -25.47
C ASN A 117 2.03 0.84 -25.22
N PHE A 118 1.36 1.31 -24.17
CA PHE A 118 -0.06 1.11 -23.98
C PHE A 118 -0.80 2.34 -24.51
N ASP A 119 -1.33 2.22 -25.72
CA ASP A 119 -2.31 3.14 -26.31
C ASP A 119 -3.66 2.98 -25.58
N ILE A 120 -3.73 3.48 -24.35
CA ILE A 120 -5.00 3.63 -23.66
C ILE A 120 -5.60 4.95 -24.16
N LYS A 121 -6.61 4.85 -25.02
CA LYS A 121 -7.46 5.99 -25.37
C LYS A 121 -8.19 6.43 -24.10
N ALA A 122 -7.66 7.43 -23.39
CA ALA A 122 -8.34 8.07 -22.27
C ALA A 122 -9.67 8.64 -22.77
N SER A 123 -10.79 8.24 -22.17
CA SER A 123 -12.13 8.59 -22.66
C SER A 123 -12.63 9.97 -22.23
N GLY A 124 -11.72 10.81 -21.70
CA GLY A 124 -11.89 12.27 -21.64
C GLY A 124 -11.82 12.90 -20.24
N GLY A 125 -11.62 12.13 -19.16
CA GLY A 125 -11.55 12.64 -17.78
C GLY A 125 -10.23 12.33 -17.06
N TYR A 126 -9.93 13.10 -16.00
CA TYR A 126 -8.73 12.93 -15.16
C TYR A 126 -8.65 11.55 -14.48
N ASP A 127 -9.78 10.97 -14.07
CA ASP A 127 -9.82 9.62 -13.49
C ASP A 127 -9.35 8.55 -14.50
N ASP A 128 -9.76 8.64 -15.78
CA ASP A 128 -9.33 7.71 -16.82
C ASP A 128 -7.83 7.82 -17.10
N GLU A 129 -7.31 9.05 -17.07
CA GLU A 129 -5.89 9.32 -17.21
C GLU A 129 -5.09 8.71 -16.06
N LEU A 130 -5.52 8.91 -14.80
CA LEU A 130 -4.91 8.28 -13.63
C LEU A 130 -4.94 6.75 -13.74
N ILE A 131 -6.08 6.16 -14.12
CA ILE A 131 -6.18 4.70 -14.33
C ILE A 131 -5.16 4.26 -15.38
N ALA A 132 -5.06 4.95 -16.51
CA ALA A 132 -4.12 4.63 -17.57
C ALA A 132 -2.66 4.71 -17.12
N ARG A 133 -2.29 5.77 -16.38
CA ARG A 133 -0.95 5.95 -15.82
C ARG A 133 -0.63 4.83 -14.81
N LEU A 134 -1.54 4.52 -13.90
CA LEU A 134 -1.33 3.46 -12.90
C LEU A 134 -1.25 2.05 -13.52
N LEU A 135 -1.99 1.77 -14.59
CA LEU A 135 -1.87 0.51 -15.32
C LEU A 135 -0.48 0.37 -15.98
N LYS A 136 0.11 1.47 -16.46
CA LYS A 136 1.47 1.49 -17.02
C LYS A 136 2.56 1.24 -15.98
N LEU A 137 2.32 1.55 -14.70
CA LEU A 137 3.25 1.24 -13.59
C LEU A 137 3.42 -0.28 -13.34
N GLY A 138 2.76 -1.14 -14.12
CA GLY A 138 3.32 -2.44 -14.46
C GLY A 138 3.07 -3.59 -13.50
N HIS A 139 2.26 -3.42 -12.45
CA HIS A 139 2.06 -4.50 -11.46
C HIS A 139 0.62 -4.92 -11.20
N CYS A 140 -0.37 -4.16 -11.66
CA CYS A 140 -1.76 -4.52 -11.46
C CYS A 140 -2.42 -4.89 -12.79
N LYS A 141 -2.55 -6.20 -13.04
CA LYS A 141 -3.38 -6.71 -14.14
C LYS A 141 -4.87 -6.58 -13.83
N ASP A 142 -5.22 -6.32 -12.57
CA ASP A 142 -6.60 -6.16 -12.14
C ASP A 142 -7.00 -4.69 -12.11
N THR A 143 -7.75 -4.29 -13.14
CA THR A 143 -8.35 -2.96 -13.25
C THR A 143 -9.18 -2.58 -12.01
N LYS A 144 -9.76 -3.54 -11.28
CA LYS A 144 -10.55 -3.26 -10.07
C LYS A 144 -9.70 -2.67 -8.95
N ILE A 145 -8.48 -3.17 -8.77
CA ILE A 145 -7.56 -2.66 -7.74
C ILE A 145 -7.07 -1.26 -8.12
N VAL A 146 -6.78 -1.04 -9.42
CA VAL A 146 -6.42 0.31 -9.91
C VAL A 146 -7.55 1.29 -9.66
N VAL A 147 -8.80 0.93 -9.96
CA VAL A 147 -9.96 1.78 -9.68
C VAL A 147 -10.11 2.06 -8.19
N LYS A 148 -9.91 1.06 -7.31
CA LYS A 148 -9.88 1.28 -5.85
C LYS A 148 -8.77 2.24 -5.45
N THR A 149 -7.59 2.10 -6.03
CA THR A 149 -6.43 2.97 -5.74
C THR A 149 -6.68 4.41 -6.16
N VAL A 150 -7.29 4.64 -7.33
CA VAL A 150 -7.70 5.99 -7.75
C VAL A 150 -8.72 6.58 -6.77
N LYS A 151 -9.69 5.78 -6.31
CA LYS A 151 -10.62 6.23 -5.25
C LYS A 151 -9.88 6.58 -3.96
N THR A 152 -8.85 5.82 -3.57
CA THR A 152 -8.02 6.13 -2.40
C THR A 152 -7.21 7.41 -2.59
N ILE A 153 -6.57 7.61 -3.75
CA ILE A 153 -5.87 8.86 -4.11
C ILE A 153 -6.83 10.06 -3.98
N LYS A 154 -8.08 9.88 -4.42
CA LYS A 154 -9.12 10.91 -4.31
C LYS A 154 -9.56 11.15 -2.87
N PHE A 155 -9.78 10.09 -2.10
CA PHE A 155 -10.16 10.17 -0.70
C PHE A 155 -9.09 10.87 0.15
N LEU A 156 -7.82 10.52 -0.06
CA LEU A 156 -6.68 11.19 0.56
C LEU A 156 -6.48 12.60 0.01
N GLY A 157 -7.14 12.96 -1.10
CA GLY A 157 -7.05 14.24 -1.79
C GLY A 157 -5.65 14.57 -2.32
N LEU A 158 -4.91 13.54 -2.74
CA LEU A 158 -3.62 13.66 -3.44
C LEU A 158 -3.77 14.28 -4.84
N HIS A 159 -5.00 14.42 -5.33
CA HIS A 159 -5.36 15.08 -6.60
C HIS A 159 -5.80 16.54 -6.42
N GLU A 160 -5.77 17.07 -5.21
CA GLU A 160 -6.25 18.43 -4.93
C GLU A 160 -5.23 19.48 -5.39
N GLU A 161 -5.73 20.64 -5.82
CA GLU A 161 -4.90 21.79 -6.21
C GLU A 161 -4.42 22.62 -4.99
N THR A 162 -4.51 22.05 -3.79
CA THR A 162 -4.00 22.69 -2.56
C THR A 162 -2.48 22.54 -2.49
N GLN A 163 -1.80 23.58 -2.05
CA GLN A 163 -0.34 23.56 -1.89
C GLN A 163 0.10 22.60 -0.79
N ILE A 164 1.21 21.91 -1.02
CA ILE A 164 1.86 21.07 -0.01
C ILE A 164 2.46 21.96 1.09
N PRO A 165 2.19 21.71 2.38
CA PRO A 165 2.75 22.50 3.47
C PRO A 165 4.28 22.43 3.56
N THR A 166 4.90 23.49 4.07
CA THR A 166 6.35 23.62 4.18
C THR A 166 7.01 22.62 5.12
N GLY A 167 6.23 22.00 6.02
CA GLY A 167 6.70 20.95 6.92
C GLY A 167 6.92 19.59 6.23
N CYS A 168 6.42 19.39 5.02
CA CYS A 168 6.67 18.17 4.24
C CYS A 168 7.95 18.31 3.44
N LEU A 169 8.92 17.42 3.65
CA LEU A 169 10.22 17.44 2.96
C LEU A 169 10.37 16.26 1.99
N SER A 170 9.66 15.17 2.23
CA SER A 170 9.69 13.93 1.44
C SER A 170 8.31 13.52 0.93
N PRO A 171 8.22 12.64 -0.09
CA PRO A 171 6.95 12.02 -0.49
C PRO A 171 6.24 11.34 0.68
N PHE A 172 7.01 10.71 1.58
CA PHE A 172 6.50 10.09 2.79
C PHE A 172 5.80 11.09 3.71
N ASP A 173 6.37 12.27 3.94
CA ASP A 173 5.73 13.31 4.76
C ASP A 173 4.42 13.78 4.17
N VAL A 174 4.36 13.91 2.83
CA VAL A 174 3.14 14.35 2.12
C VAL A 174 2.03 13.33 2.33
N ILE A 175 2.28 12.05 2.08
CA ILE A 175 1.24 11.03 2.22
C ILE A 175 0.85 10.82 3.69
N CYS A 176 1.79 10.87 4.63
CA CYS A 176 1.52 10.79 6.07
C CYS A 176 0.59 11.91 6.52
N GLN A 177 0.89 13.16 6.17
CA GLN A 177 0.02 14.29 6.50
C GLN A 177 -1.39 14.11 5.94
N ARG A 178 -1.53 13.64 4.69
CA ARG A 178 -2.84 13.42 4.08
C ARG A 178 -3.61 12.28 4.73
N MET A 179 -2.93 11.22 5.12
CA MET A 179 -3.54 10.12 5.90
C MET A 179 -3.97 10.61 7.27
N GLU A 180 -3.14 11.36 8.00
CA GLU A 180 -3.47 11.94 9.30
C GLU A 180 -4.68 12.89 9.23
N GLN A 181 -4.84 13.64 8.15
CA GLN A 181 -5.99 14.54 8.00
C GLN A 181 -7.29 13.81 7.62
N ARG A 182 -7.20 12.67 6.93
CA ARG A 182 -8.35 12.02 6.27
C ARG A 182 -8.75 10.68 6.88
N MET A 183 -7.90 10.08 7.71
CA MET A 183 -8.09 8.73 8.27
C MET A 183 -8.17 8.74 9.80
N VAL A 184 -8.47 9.87 10.42
CA VAL A 184 -8.70 9.98 11.87
C VAL A 184 -10.12 9.55 12.20
N PHE A 185 -10.26 8.82 13.31
CA PHE A 185 -11.56 8.42 13.84
C PHE A 185 -12.41 9.64 14.19
N GLY A 186 -13.64 9.62 13.70
CA GLY A 186 -14.68 10.55 14.15
C GLY A 186 -15.10 10.26 15.59
N HIS A 187 -15.77 11.23 16.22
CA HIS A 187 -16.22 11.16 17.62
C HIS A 187 -17.05 9.90 17.96
N ASN A 188 -17.76 9.33 16.98
CA ASN A 188 -18.65 8.18 17.17
C ASN A 188 -18.11 6.89 16.54
N GLU A 189 -16.86 6.89 16.06
CA GLU A 189 -16.22 5.72 15.47
C GLU A 189 -15.42 4.95 16.52
N GLN A 190 -15.30 3.64 16.34
CA GLN A 190 -14.62 2.74 17.28
C GLN A 190 -13.50 1.98 16.59
N GLU A 191 -12.42 1.78 17.32
CA GLU A 191 -11.35 0.86 16.96
C GLU A 191 -11.78 -0.59 17.26
N GLY A 192 -11.33 -1.53 16.42
CA GLY A 192 -11.65 -2.96 16.52
C GLY A 192 -10.48 -3.85 16.13
#